data_AF-A0A7W0SYS2-F1
#
_entry.id   AF-A0A7W0SYS2-F1
#
_cell.length_a   1.000
_cell.length_b   1.000
_cell.length_c   1.000
_cell.angle_alpha   90.00
_cell.angle_beta   90.00
_cell.angle_gamma   90.00
#
_symmetry.space_group_name_H-M   'P 1'
#
loop_
_entity.id
_entity.type
_entity.pdbx_description
1 polymer ?
#
loop_
_entity_poly.entity_id
_entity_poly.type
_entity_poly.pdbx_seq_one_letter_code
_entity_poly.pdbx_strand_id
1 'polypeptide(L)' 'VRRIAVTASGPADLPPARELLAQLAGALGVAGAEHGFADAPEIADAIRIER' A
#
# COMPACT_ATOMS: atom_id res chain seq x y z
N VAL A 1 1.09 4.20 19.81
CA VAL A 1 -0.09 3.52 19.21
C VAL A 1 -0.39 4.19 17.87
N ARG A 2 -0.07 3.56 16.73
CA ARG A 2 -0.44 4.07 15.40
C ARG A 2 -1.91 3.72 15.17
N ARG A 3 -2.79 4.72 15.10
CA ARG A 3 -4.22 4.53 14.88
C ARG A 3 -4.43 4.27 13.38
N ILE A 4 -4.73 3.02 13.00
CA ILE A 4 -4.88 2.59 11.58
C ILE A 4 -6.34 2.24 11.25
N ALA A 5 -7.27 2.35 12.21
CA ALA A 5 -8.68 2.10 11.93
C ALA A 5 -9.26 3.26 11.12
N VAL A 6 -9.01 3.25 9.80
CA VAL A 6 -9.78 4.05 8.85
C VAL A 6 -11.14 3.39 8.75
N THR A 7 -12.12 4.01 9.38
CA THR A 7 -13.51 3.52 9.42
C THR A 7 -14.41 4.50 8.66
N ALA A 8 -15.36 3.96 7.91
CA ALA A 8 -16.30 4.70 7.09
C ALA A 8 -17.69 4.07 7.19
N SER A 9 -18.74 4.87 7.02
CA SER A 9 -20.14 4.40 7.05
C SER A 9 -20.51 3.58 5.81
N GLY A 10 -19.81 3.79 4.69
CA GLY A 10 -19.89 2.96 3.50
C GLY A 10 -18.65 3.06 2.60
N PRO A 11 -18.53 2.20 1.58
CA PRO A 11 -17.37 2.17 0.69
C PRO A 11 -17.11 3.48 -0.07
N ALA A 12 -18.16 4.27 -0.32
CA ALA A 12 -18.04 5.57 -1.00
C ALA A 12 -17.38 6.65 -0.11
N ASP A 13 -17.41 6.47 1.22
CA ASP A 13 -16.82 7.41 2.18
C ASP A 13 -15.37 7.03 2.52
N LEU A 14 -14.86 5.94 1.94
CA LEU A 14 -13.47 5.55 2.07
C LEU A 14 -12.58 6.37 1.12
N PRO A 15 -11.33 6.67 1.51
CA PRO A 15 -10.34 7.15 0.57
C PRO A 15 -10.17 6.17 -0.60
N PRO A 16 -9.64 6.62 -1.74
CA PRO A 16 -9.27 5.75 -2.83
C PRO A 16 -8.46 4.55 -2.35
N ALA A 17 -8.71 3.37 -2.93
CA ALA A 17 -8.06 2.12 -2.51
C ALA A 17 -6.52 2.22 -2.49
N ARG A 18 -5.93 2.95 -3.45
CA ARG A 18 -4.48 3.20 -3.48
C ARG A 18 -3.99 4.00 -2.28
N GLU A 19 -4.73 5.01 -1.85
CA GLU A 19 -4.37 5.81 -0.68
C GLU A 19 -4.51 4.99 0.61
N LEU A 20 -5.58 4.19 0.73
CA LEU A 20 -5.77 3.27 1.85
C LEU A 20 -4.63 2.26 1.97
N LEU A 21 -4.24 1.64 0.85
CA LEU A 21 -3.14 0.68 0.82
C LEU A 21 -1.80 1.33 1.16
N ALA A 22 -1.53 2.54 0.68
CA ALA A 22 -0.32 3.28 1.01
C ALA A 22 -0.25 3.62 2.51
N GLN A 23 -1.36 4.06 3.11
CA GLN A 23 -1.45 4.32 4.55
C GLN A 23 -1.21 3.05 5.37
N LEU A 24 -1.82 1.93 4.96
CA LEU A 24 -1.63 0.64 5.61
C LEU A 24 -0.18 0.15 5.51
N ALA A 25 0.41 0.20 4.31
CA ALA A 25 1.79 -0.20 4.09
C ALA A 25 2.77 0.66 4.91
N GLY A 26 2.59 1.98 4.93
CA GLY A 26 3.38 2.88 5.75
C GLY A 26 3.23 2.62 7.26
N ALA A 27 2.04 2.18 7.70
CA ALA A 27 1.82 1.77 9.08
C ALA A 27 2.53 0.46 9.45
N LEU A 28 2.60 -0.48 8.51
CA LEU A 28 3.32 -1.76 8.63
C LEU A 28 4.83 -1.66 8.38
N GLY A 29 5.31 -0.55 7.81
CA GLY A 29 6.70 -0.39 7.40
C GLY A 29 7.07 -1.18 6.14
N VAL A 30 6.09 -1.47 5.27
CA VAL A 30 6.33 -2.15 4.00
C VAL A 30 6.77 -1.12 2.97
N ALA A 31 8.02 -1.25 2.50
CA ALA A 31 8.57 -0.39 1.45
C ALA A 31 8.11 -0.84 0.06
N GLY A 32 7.93 0.11 -0.86
CA GLY A 32 7.62 -0.14 -2.26
C GLY A 32 6.15 -0.44 -2.57
N ALA A 33 5.27 -0.39 -1.57
CA ALA A 33 3.83 -0.66 -1.71
C ALA A 33 3.05 0.44 -2.46
N GLU A 34 3.67 1.60 -2.63
CA GLU A 34 3.20 2.71 -3.45
C GLU A 34 3.28 2.42 -4.95
N HIS A 35 4.08 1.43 -5.34
CA HIS A 35 4.31 1.05 -6.72
C HIS A 35 3.46 -0.15 -7.13
N GLY A 36 3.03 -0.17 -8.39
CA GLY A 36 2.37 -1.34 -8.96
C GLY A 36 3.39 -2.45 -9.24
N PHE A 37 2.90 -3.69 -9.34
CA PHE A 37 3.75 -4.82 -9.77
C PHE A 37 4.40 -4.59 -11.14
N ALA A 38 3.72 -3.86 -12.03
CA ALA A 38 4.25 -3.51 -13.35
C ALA A 38 5.47 -2.58 -13.25
N ASP A 39 5.47 -1.68 -12.27
CA ASP A 39 6.52 -0.67 -12.07
C ASP A 39 7.63 -1.18 -11.13
N ALA A 40 7.37 -2.28 -10.41
CA ALA A 40 8.30 -2.88 -9.46
C ALA A 40 9.71 -3.19 -10.05
N PRO A 41 9.87 -3.62 -11.31
CA PRO A 41 11.20 -3.81 -11.90
C PRO A 41 12.06 -2.55 -12.01
N GLU A 42 11.46 -1.36 -11.94
CA GLU A 42 12.18 -0.08 -12.00
C GLU A 42 12.67 0.40 -10.61
N ILE A 43 12.22 -0.26 -9.53
CA ILE A 43 12.60 0.07 -8.17
C ILE A 43 14.00 -0.51 -7.89
N ALA A 44 14.90 0.34 -7.40
CA ALA A 44 16.21 -0.09 -6.95
C ALA A 44 16.08 -1.21 -5.89
N ASP A 45 16.89 -2.25 -6.03
CA ASP A 45 16.91 -3.43 -5.15
C ASP A 45 15.65 -4.31 -5.19
N ALA A 46 14.72 -4.10 -6.12
CA ALA A 46 13.59 -5.01 -6.30
C ALA A 46 14.05 -6.38 -6.83
N ILE A 47 13.59 -7.45 -6.16
CA ILE A 47 13.88 -8.84 -6.53
C ILE A 47 12.58 -9.50 -6.98
N ARG A 48 12.56 -9.97 -8.23
CA ARG A 48 11.49 -10.83 -8.74
C ARG A 48 11.73 -12.25 -8.24
N ILE A 49 10.81 -12.77 -7.44
CA ILE A 49 10.81 -14.18 -7.02
C ILE A 49 9.92 -14.97 -7.97
N GLU A 50 10.52 -15.88 -8.74
CA GLU A 50 9.78 -16.86 -9.52
C GLU A 50 9.40 -18.05 -8.63
N ARG A 51 8.29 -18.72 -8.97
CA ARG A 51 7.73 -19.83 -8.18
C ARG A 51 8.51 -21.12 -8.38
#